data_AF-A0A2V8UCE4-F1
#
_entry.id   AF-A0A2V8UCE4-F1
#
_cell.length_a   1.000
_cell.length_b   1.000
_cell.length_c   1.000
_cell.angle_alpha   90.00
_cell.angle_beta   90.00
_cell.angle_gamma   90.00
#
_symmetry.space_group_name_H-M   'P 1'
#
loop_
_entity.id
_entity.type
_entity.pdbx_description
1 polymer ?
#
loop_
_entity_poly.entity_id
_entity_poly.type
_entity_poly.pdbx_seq_one_letter_code
_entity_poly.pdbx_strand_id
1 'polypeptide(L)'
;MFVTPKLANDGNVLEEKGMWGAPAVWKDESGDAWVYITIWGTASERGPRFPITNGPTPHGIIMAFRVASEKNTHSPYLEPAWVSPDFNLPDPPAIANGVLFALSTGENPRQDKVLGILHFKSTEEWKKNLLTTEERSVGTRPAVLHALDAKTGKLLYQSGDAMKGWVHFSGLAIDGGKVFAVDHDSRLYCFGLKDKQP
;
A
#
# COMPACT_ATOMS: atom_id res chain seq x y z
N MET A 1 -13.40 -4.62 -21.32
CA MET A 1 -13.22 -4.57 -19.85
C MET A 1 -12.19 -5.61 -19.48
N PHE A 2 -11.12 -5.24 -18.76
CA PHE A 2 -10.13 -6.17 -18.23
C PHE A 2 -10.35 -6.31 -16.71
N VAL A 3 -10.20 -7.52 -16.19
CA VAL A 3 -10.33 -7.82 -14.76
C VAL A 3 -9.20 -8.76 -14.38
N THR A 4 -8.42 -8.42 -13.37
CA THR A 4 -7.40 -9.33 -12.84
C THR A 4 -8.07 -10.50 -12.10
N PRO A 5 -7.38 -11.64 -11.92
CA PRO A 5 -7.69 -12.52 -10.81
C PRO A 5 -7.66 -11.75 -9.48
N LYS A 6 -8.26 -12.35 -8.45
CA LYS A 6 -8.20 -11.82 -7.09
C LYS A 6 -6.73 -11.68 -6.66
N LEU A 7 -6.30 -10.45 -6.37
CA LEU A 7 -4.91 -10.15 -6.04
C LEU A 7 -4.57 -10.48 -4.58
N ALA A 8 -5.56 -10.48 -3.68
CA ALA A 8 -5.38 -10.74 -2.25
C ALA A 8 -6.72 -11.01 -1.54
N ASN A 9 -6.69 -11.15 -0.21
CA ASN A 9 -7.86 -11.36 0.65
C ASN A 9 -8.59 -12.69 0.36
N ASP A 10 -7.87 -13.78 0.11
CA ASP A 10 -8.48 -15.07 -0.24
C ASP A 10 -9.57 -15.55 0.74
N GLY A 11 -9.42 -15.23 2.03
CA GLY A 11 -10.40 -15.51 3.08
C GLY A 11 -11.71 -14.69 3.04
N ASN A 12 -11.84 -13.70 2.15
CA ASN A 12 -12.98 -12.78 2.09
C ASN A 12 -13.23 -12.04 3.42
N VAL A 13 -12.16 -11.64 4.10
CA VAL A 13 -12.23 -10.81 5.30
C VAL A 13 -12.68 -9.40 4.90
N LEU A 14 -13.48 -8.74 5.72
CA LEU A 14 -14.00 -7.40 5.39
C LEU A 14 -13.02 -6.29 5.83
N GLU A 15 -12.18 -6.62 6.80
CA GLU A 15 -11.21 -5.80 7.52
C GLU A 15 -9.77 -6.32 7.33
N GLU A 16 -8.79 -5.44 7.56
CA GLU A 16 -7.33 -5.77 7.63
C GLU A 16 -6.67 -6.37 6.37
N LYS A 17 -7.44 -6.80 5.37
CA LYS A 17 -6.98 -7.56 4.21
C LYS A 17 -7.57 -7.01 2.92
N GLY A 18 -6.82 -7.18 1.84
CA GLY A 18 -7.24 -6.76 0.50
C GLY A 18 -6.87 -5.32 0.20
N MET A 19 -7.55 -4.73 -0.78
CA MET A 19 -7.26 -3.37 -1.22
C MET A 19 -7.96 -2.37 -0.31
N TRP A 20 -7.17 -1.62 0.44
CA TRP A 20 -7.61 -0.47 1.21
C TRP A 20 -6.81 0.74 0.73
N GLY A 21 -7.43 1.54 -0.13
CA GLY A 21 -6.78 2.66 -0.82
C GLY A 21 -7.14 2.72 -2.30
N ALA A 22 -6.26 3.34 -3.08
CA ALA A 22 -6.42 3.58 -4.51
C ALA A 22 -5.19 3.07 -5.29
N PRO A 23 -5.35 2.68 -6.56
CA PRO A 23 -4.21 2.41 -7.44
C PRO A 23 -3.44 3.70 -7.73
N ALA A 24 -2.15 3.57 -8.03
CA ALA A 24 -1.34 4.66 -8.57
C ALA A 24 -0.88 4.34 -10.00
N VAL A 25 -0.59 5.39 -10.76
CA VAL A 25 -0.12 5.27 -12.15
C VAL A 25 1.14 6.08 -12.37
N TRP A 26 1.97 5.60 -13.28
CA TRP A 26 3.15 6.32 -13.75
C TRP A 26 3.39 6.00 -15.22
N LYS A 27 3.90 6.98 -15.97
CA LYS A 27 4.48 6.73 -17.30
C LYS A 27 5.98 6.89 -17.18
N ASP A 28 6.71 5.87 -17.61
CA ASP A 28 8.15 5.91 -17.57
C ASP A 28 8.74 6.73 -18.72
N GLU A 29 10.06 6.85 -18.75
CA GLU A 29 10.79 7.64 -19.75
C GLU A 29 10.64 7.09 -21.17
N SER A 30 10.28 5.82 -21.32
CA SER A 30 9.99 5.17 -22.60
C SER A 30 8.53 5.33 -23.04
N GLY A 31 7.69 5.93 -22.18
CA GLY A 31 6.26 6.11 -22.41
C GLY A 31 5.40 4.90 -22.01
N ASP A 32 6.00 3.87 -21.42
CA ASP A 32 5.28 2.71 -20.91
C ASP A 32 4.43 3.11 -19.70
N ALA A 33 3.17 2.70 -19.68
CA ALA A 33 2.28 2.94 -18.56
C ALA A 33 2.42 1.84 -17.51
N TRP A 34 2.50 2.25 -16.25
CA TRP A 34 2.61 1.40 -15.07
C TRP A 34 1.41 1.63 -14.15
N VAL A 35 0.95 0.57 -13.51
CA VAL A 35 -0.08 0.58 -12.47
C VAL A 35 0.49 -0.08 -11.23
N TYR A 36 0.32 0.57 -10.08
CA TYR A 36 0.74 0.07 -8.78
C TYR A 36 -0.48 -0.13 -7.89
N ILE A 37 -0.62 -1.33 -7.33
CA ILE A 37 -1.74 -1.72 -6.47
C ILE A 37 -1.21 -1.97 -5.07
N THR A 38 -1.76 -1.28 -4.07
CA THR A 38 -1.49 -1.55 -2.66
C THR A 38 -2.48 -2.54 -2.09
N ILE A 39 -1.96 -3.49 -1.33
CA ILE A 39 -2.73 -4.54 -0.70
C ILE A 39 -2.30 -4.65 0.76
N TRP A 40 -3.29 -4.82 1.63
CA TRP A 40 -3.10 -5.22 3.01
C TRP A 40 -3.18 -6.75 3.14
N GLY A 41 -2.27 -7.33 3.91
CA GLY A 41 -2.05 -8.76 4.01
C GLY A 41 -1.28 -9.37 2.84
N THR A 42 -1.34 -10.70 2.75
CA THR A 42 -0.60 -11.48 1.76
C THR A 42 -1.26 -11.45 0.39
N ALA A 43 -0.43 -11.61 -0.66
CA ALA A 43 -0.90 -11.88 -2.00
C ALA A 43 -1.76 -13.15 -2.06
N SER A 44 -2.71 -13.18 -2.98
CA SER A 44 -3.55 -14.35 -3.25
C SER A 44 -2.73 -15.52 -3.77
N GLU A 45 -3.04 -16.73 -3.30
CA GLU A 45 -2.39 -17.96 -3.77
C GLU A 45 -2.70 -18.25 -5.24
N ARG A 46 -3.85 -17.75 -5.71
CA ARG A 46 -4.38 -17.85 -7.08
C ARG A 46 -4.12 -16.59 -7.90
N GLY A 47 -3.37 -15.64 -7.35
CA GLY A 47 -3.01 -14.39 -8.00
C GLY A 47 -1.93 -14.56 -9.09
N PRO A 48 -1.65 -13.49 -9.84
CA PRO A 48 -0.53 -13.49 -10.79
C PRO A 48 0.80 -13.74 -10.09
N ARG A 49 1.73 -14.37 -10.80
CA ARG A 49 3.12 -14.52 -10.36
C ARG A 49 3.94 -13.35 -10.90
N PHE A 50 4.80 -12.81 -10.05
CA PHE A 50 5.67 -11.70 -10.40
C PHE A 50 7.09 -12.22 -10.60
N PRO A 51 7.79 -11.78 -11.66
CA PRO A 51 9.15 -12.24 -11.92
C PRO A 51 10.17 -11.68 -10.92
N ILE A 52 9.87 -10.56 -10.25
CA ILE A 52 10.72 -9.96 -9.23
C ILE A 52 9.96 -9.90 -7.89
N THR A 53 10.58 -10.44 -6.84
CA THR A 53 10.06 -10.35 -5.47
C THR A 53 11.13 -9.73 -4.58
N ASN A 54 10.74 -8.80 -3.72
CA ASN A 54 11.67 -8.07 -2.84
C ASN A 54 11.59 -8.54 -1.38
N GLY A 55 11.32 -9.83 -1.18
CA GLY A 55 11.24 -10.50 0.12
C GLY A 55 9.82 -10.96 0.48
N PRO A 56 9.65 -11.61 1.66
CA PRO A 56 8.35 -11.98 2.19
C PRO A 56 7.50 -10.75 2.52
N THR A 57 6.18 -10.82 2.33
CA THR A 57 5.24 -9.71 2.56
C THR A 57 4.02 -10.15 3.38
N PRO A 58 4.19 -10.50 4.66
CA PRO A 58 3.08 -10.99 5.50
C PRO A 58 2.03 -9.91 5.86
N HIS A 59 2.39 -8.64 5.88
CA HIS A 59 1.53 -7.56 6.38
C HIS A 59 0.92 -6.71 5.27
N GLY A 60 1.64 -6.52 4.17
CA GLY A 60 1.17 -5.71 3.05
C GLY A 60 2.20 -5.62 1.94
N ILE A 61 1.71 -5.34 0.74
CA ILE A 61 2.48 -5.45 -0.50
C ILE A 61 2.02 -4.40 -1.51
N ILE A 62 2.97 -3.90 -2.29
CA ILE A 62 2.71 -3.14 -3.51
C ILE A 62 3.01 -4.04 -4.69
N MET A 63 2.04 -4.20 -5.58
CA MET A 63 2.13 -4.98 -6.81
C MET A 63 2.24 -4.04 -8.01
N ALA A 64 3.31 -4.18 -8.79
CA ALA A 64 3.52 -3.37 -9.98
C ALA A 64 3.20 -4.15 -11.25
N PHE A 65 2.46 -3.49 -12.14
CA PHE A 65 2.11 -4.02 -13.44
C PHE A 65 2.48 -3.02 -14.53
N ARG A 66 2.96 -3.53 -15.67
CA ARG A 66 2.96 -2.76 -16.91
C ARG A 66 1.60 -2.91 -17.58
N VAL A 67 1.10 -1.81 -18.14
CA VAL A 67 -0.10 -1.83 -18.98
C VAL A 67 0.35 -2.13 -20.40
N ALA A 68 -0.15 -3.23 -20.95
CA ALA A 68 0.14 -3.67 -22.30
C ALA A 68 -1.16 -3.84 -23.09
N SER A 69 -1.02 -3.94 -24.41
CA SER A 69 -2.14 -4.11 -25.33
C SER A 69 -1.89 -5.28 -26.26
N GLU A 70 -2.90 -6.12 -26.42
CA GLU A 70 -2.87 -7.24 -27.36
C GLU A 70 -2.68 -6.74 -28.79
N LYS A 71 -1.72 -7.30 -29.54
CA LYS A 71 -1.32 -6.78 -30.87
C LYS A 71 -2.46 -6.69 -31.88
N ASN A 72 -3.39 -7.64 -31.84
CA ASN A 72 -4.46 -7.74 -32.83
C ASN A 72 -5.74 -7.03 -32.37
N THR A 73 -6.13 -7.20 -31.12
CA THR A 73 -7.42 -6.71 -30.60
C THR A 73 -7.31 -5.36 -29.93
N HIS A 74 -6.09 -4.90 -29.62
CA HIS A 74 -5.81 -3.71 -28.80
C HIS A 74 -6.46 -3.76 -27.41
N SER A 75 -6.87 -4.94 -26.95
CA SER A 75 -7.42 -5.13 -25.61
C SER A 75 -6.33 -4.91 -24.57
N PRO A 76 -6.58 -4.12 -23.51
CA PRO A 76 -5.59 -3.90 -22.47
C PRO A 76 -5.46 -5.13 -21.58
N TYR A 77 -4.24 -5.39 -21.12
CA TYR A 77 -3.95 -6.35 -20.07
C TYR A 77 -2.83 -5.82 -19.16
N LEU A 78 -2.69 -6.45 -17.99
CA LEU A 78 -1.65 -6.12 -17.02
C LEU A 78 -0.58 -7.20 -17.01
N GLU A 79 0.66 -6.80 -17.30
CA GLU A 79 1.85 -7.65 -17.18
C GLU A 79 2.44 -7.52 -15.78
N PRO A 80 2.46 -8.59 -14.97
CA PRO A 80 3.09 -8.56 -13.65
C PRO A 80 4.59 -8.26 -13.77
N ALA A 81 5.07 -7.24 -13.04
CA ALA A 81 6.47 -6.81 -13.10
C ALA A 81 7.22 -7.13 -11.80
N TRP A 82 6.79 -6.60 -10.67
CA TRP A 82 7.44 -6.83 -9.39
C TRP A 82 6.50 -6.69 -8.20
N VAL A 83 6.90 -7.23 -7.06
CA VAL A 83 6.28 -6.95 -5.75
C VAL A 83 7.28 -6.38 -4.75
N SER A 84 6.80 -5.45 -3.92
CA SER A 84 7.62 -4.72 -2.95
C SER A 84 8.15 -5.61 -1.81
N PRO A 85 9.05 -5.08 -0.95
CA PRO A 85 9.23 -5.59 0.40
C PRO A 85 7.93 -5.50 1.22
N ASP A 86 7.95 -6.03 2.45
CA ASP A 86 6.82 -5.95 3.37
C ASP A 86 6.53 -4.50 3.78
N PHE A 87 5.25 -4.14 3.77
CA PHE A 87 4.74 -2.88 4.32
C PHE A 87 3.79 -3.18 5.47
N ASN A 88 3.90 -2.43 6.56
CA ASN A 88 2.83 -2.42 7.55
C ASN A 88 1.69 -1.57 7.01
N LEU A 89 0.79 -2.23 6.25
CA LEU A 89 -0.45 -1.68 5.71
C LEU A 89 -0.17 -0.46 4.81
N PRO A 90 0.27 -0.68 3.56
CA PRO A 90 0.73 0.41 2.70
C PRO A 90 -0.43 1.33 2.28
N ASP A 91 -0.18 2.64 2.35
CA ASP A 91 -1.00 3.66 1.70
C ASP A 91 -0.71 3.72 0.18
N PRO A 92 -1.64 4.28 -0.63
CA PRO A 92 -1.43 4.49 -2.07
C PRO A 92 -0.12 5.24 -2.35
N PRO A 93 0.74 4.73 -3.23
CA PRO A 93 2.02 5.36 -3.48
C PRO A 93 1.87 6.60 -4.36
N ALA A 94 2.85 7.49 -4.28
CA ALA A 94 3.06 8.57 -5.22
C ALA A 94 4.39 8.35 -5.95
N ILE A 95 4.43 8.61 -7.25
CA ILE A 95 5.59 8.32 -8.09
C ILE A 95 6.12 9.62 -8.70
N ALA A 96 7.42 9.83 -8.61
CA ALA A 96 8.11 10.94 -9.26
C ALA A 96 9.49 10.50 -9.74
N ASN A 97 9.83 10.82 -10.99
CA ASN A 97 11.16 10.59 -11.58
C ASN A 97 11.69 9.15 -11.39
N GLY A 98 10.85 8.14 -11.63
CA GLY A 98 11.23 6.73 -11.49
C GLY A 98 11.39 6.24 -10.06
N VAL A 99 11.00 7.05 -9.07
CA VAL A 99 10.98 6.65 -7.65
C VAL A 99 9.54 6.57 -7.17
N LEU A 100 9.18 5.41 -6.64
CA LEU A 100 7.91 5.16 -5.99
C LEU A 100 8.04 5.43 -4.49
N PHE A 101 7.27 6.38 -3.98
CA PHE A 101 7.17 6.70 -2.57
C PHE A 101 5.91 6.07 -1.99
N ALA A 102 6.05 5.38 -0.87
CA ALA A 102 4.93 4.73 -0.20
C ALA A 102 5.09 4.82 1.32
N LEU A 103 3.97 4.91 2.03
CA LEU A 103 3.96 4.97 3.47
C LEU A 103 3.53 3.61 4.02
N SER A 104 4.37 2.99 4.87
CA SER A 104 3.86 2.02 5.84
C SER A 104 3.13 2.82 6.91
N THR A 105 1.82 2.66 7.02
CA THR A 105 0.96 3.55 7.82
C THR A 105 1.17 3.38 9.32
N GLY A 106 1.55 2.17 9.75
CA GLY A 106 1.67 1.86 11.16
C GLY A 106 0.32 1.70 11.87
N GLU A 107 -0.78 1.70 11.14
CA GLU A 107 -2.14 1.57 11.67
C GLU A 107 -2.36 0.21 12.38
N ASN A 108 -3.28 0.19 13.35
CA ASN A 108 -4.00 -1.03 13.74
C ASN A 108 -5.37 -1.07 13.04
N PRO A 109 -5.55 -1.93 12.01
CA PRO A 109 -6.74 -1.94 11.18
C PRO A 109 -7.88 -2.75 11.79
N ARG A 110 -7.65 -3.40 12.94
CA ARG A 110 -8.62 -4.27 13.58
C ARG A 110 -9.82 -3.45 14.06
N GLN A 111 -11.01 -3.92 13.69
CA GLN A 111 -12.27 -3.29 14.07
C GLN A 111 -13.06 -4.13 15.09
N ASP A 112 -12.85 -5.45 15.06
CA ASP A 112 -13.65 -6.43 15.78
C ASP A 112 -12.81 -7.29 16.74
N LYS A 113 -13.43 -7.69 17.85
CA LYS A 113 -12.89 -8.64 18.83
C LYS A 113 -12.81 -10.04 18.24
N VAL A 114 -13.84 -10.45 17.51
CA VAL A 114 -13.89 -11.74 16.80
C VAL A 114 -14.09 -11.47 15.31
N LEU A 115 -13.14 -11.92 14.49
CA LEU A 115 -13.16 -11.77 13.04
C LEU A 115 -14.05 -12.83 12.37
N GLY A 116 -14.56 -12.53 11.18
CA GLY A 116 -15.31 -13.49 10.35
C GLY A 116 -16.77 -13.72 10.75
N ILE A 117 -17.32 -12.92 11.66
CA ILE A 117 -18.76 -12.94 11.98
C ILE A 117 -19.50 -12.09 10.95
N LEU A 118 -20.22 -12.73 10.04
CA LEU A 118 -20.97 -12.05 8.96
C LEU A 118 -22.44 -11.74 9.33
N HIS A 119 -22.98 -12.39 10.37
CA HIS A 119 -24.37 -12.24 10.77
C HIS A 119 -24.49 -12.04 12.28
N PHE A 120 -25.14 -10.95 12.68
CA PHE A 120 -25.48 -10.64 14.05
C PHE A 120 -27.00 -10.67 14.22
N LYS A 121 -27.50 -11.15 15.36
CA LYS A 121 -28.94 -11.23 15.65
C LYS A 121 -29.54 -9.87 15.96
N SER A 122 -28.71 -8.89 16.34
CA SER A 122 -29.11 -7.52 16.63
C SER A 122 -27.93 -6.55 16.57
N THR A 123 -28.24 -5.25 16.47
CA THR A 123 -27.26 -4.17 16.59
C THR A 123 -26.50 -4.22 17.92
N GLU A 124 -27.16 -4.60 19.01
CA GLU A 124 -26.53 -4.68 20.34
C GLU A 124 -25.55 -5.85 20.45
N GLU A 125 -25.76 -6.93 19.69
CA GLU A 125 -24.78 -8.02 19.59
C GLU A 125 -23.57 -7.59 18.75
N TRP A 126 -23.81 -6.94 17.61
CA TRP A 126 -22.73 -6.40 16.77
C TRP A 126 -21.85 -5.41 17.54
N LYS A 127 -22.45 -4.45 18.25
CA LYS A 127 -21.71 -3.47 19.07
C LYS A 127 -20.81 -4.11 20.13
N LYS A 128 -21.19 -5.27 20.67
CA LYS A 128 -20.35 -5.99 21.65
C LYS A 128 -19.08 -6.54 21.02
N ASN A 129 -19.11 -6.84 19.72
CA ASN A 129 -17.96 -7.31 18.97
C ASN A 129 -17.01 -6.18 18.54
N LEU A 130 -17.48 -4.93 18.46
CA LEU A 130 -16.62 -3.81 18.13
C LEU A 130 -15.52 -3.59 19.17
N LEU A 131 -14.32 -3.25 18.71
CA LEU A 131 -13.28 -2.71 19.56
C LEU A 131 -13.60 -1.28 19.99
N THR A 132 -13.28 -0.97 21.24
CA THR A 132 -13.29 0.39 21.79
C THR A 132 -12.12 1.22 21.24
N THR A 133 -12.17 2.54 21.43
CA THR A 133 -11.05 3.44 21.07
C THR A 133 -9.75 3.04 21.75
N GLU A 134 -9.80 2.68 23.03
CA GLU A 134 -8.61 2.24 23.78
C GLU A 134 -8.02 0.97 23.17
N GLU A 135 -8.86 -0.04 22.91
CA GLU A 135 -8.41 -1.29 22.26
C GLU A 135 -7.82 -1.05 20.86
N ARG A 136 -8.39 -0.12 20.08
CA ARG A 136 -7.87 0.24 18.75
C ARG A 136 -6.56 1.04 18.82
N SER A 137 -6.36 1.82 19.88
CA SER A 137 -5.12 2.59 20.08
C SER A 137 -3.92 1.70 20.40
N VAL A 138 -4.17 0.48 20.90
CA VAL A 138 -3.11 -0.52 21.13
C VAL A 138 -2.67 -1.09 19.78
N GLY A 139 -1.36 -1.29 19.62
CA GLY A 139 -0.80 -2.01 18.46
C GLY A 139 -0.48 -1.14 17.24
N THR A 140 -0.67 0.17 17.32
CA THR A 140 -0.15 1.10 16.31
C THR A 140 1.38 1.18 16.38
N ARG A 141 2.02 1.54 15.27
CA ARG A 141 3.48 1.66 15.14
C ARG A 141 3.82 2.96 14.42
N PRO A 142 5.03 3.52 14.61
CA PRO A 142 5.44 4.68 13.82
C PRO A 142 5.32 4.41 12.31
N ALA A 143 4.76 5.37 11.58
CA ALA A 143 4.70 5.32 10.12
C ALA A 143 6.11 5.42 9.53
N VAL A 144 6.33 4.77 8.39
CA VAL A 144 7.64 4.75 7.74
C VAL A 144 7.48 5.06 6.26
N LEU A 145 8.09 6.17 5.82
CA LEU A 145 8.18 6.52 4.41
C LEU A 145 9.25 5.64 3.75
N HIS A 146 8.87 5.00 2.65
CA HIS A 146 9.74 4.21 1.80
C HIS A 146 9.89 4.89 0.44
N ALA A 147 11.08 4.79 -0.14
CA ALA A 147 11.33 5.10 -1.54
C ALA A 147 11.86 3.83 -2.23
N LEU A 148 11.18 3.40 -3.29
CA LEU A 148 11.52 2.23 -4.08
C LEU A 148 11.86 2.67 -5.52
N ASP A 149 12.72 1.92 -6.18
CA ASP A 149 12.86 2.03 -7.64
C ASP A 149 11.54 1.60 -8.31
N ALA A 150 10.94 2.47 -9.12
CA ALA A 150 9.60 2.27 -9.64
C ALA A 150 9.49 1.11 -10.66
N LYS A 151 10.61 0.69 -11.27
CA LYS A 151 10.67 -0.38 -12.27
C LYS A 151 10.99 -1.74 -11.67
N THR A 152 11.57 -1.79 -10.47
CA THR A 152 12.05 -3.04 -9.85
C THR A 152 11.52 -3.29 -8.44
N GLY A 153 10.98 -2.28 -7.77
CA GLY A 153 10.54 -2.36 -6.37
C GLY A 153 11.68 -2.42 -5.35
N LYS A 154 12.94 -2.27 -5.81
CA LYS A 154 14.10 -2.29 -4.94
C LYS A 154 14.06 -1.12 -3.96
N LEU A 155 14.27 -1.39 -2.68
CA LEU A 155 14.36 -0.35 -1.65
C LEU A 155 15.56 0.57 -1.91
N LEU A 156 15.30 1.87 -2.02
CA LEU A 156 16.30 2.93 -2.17
C LEU A 156 16.52 3.68 -0.84
N TYR A 157 15.44 3.90 -0.10
CA TYR A 157 15.46 4.61 1.18
C TYR A 157 14.27 4.22 2.05
N GLN A 158 14.45 4.29 3.37
CA GLN A 158 13.34 4.31 4.33
C GLN A 158 13.63 5.33 5.44
N SER A 159 12.59 5.96 5.97
CA SER A 159 12.71 7.00 6.99
C SER A 159 13.07 6.49 8.38
N GLY A 160 12.97 5.19 8.63
CA GLY A 160 13.11 4.62 9.97
C GLY A 160 12.12 5.27 10.93
N ASP A 161 12.61 5.77 12.07
CA ASP A 161 11.81 6.34 13.15
C ASP A 161 11.59 7.86 13.05
N ALA A 162 11.78 8.46 11.86
CA ALA A 162 11.62 9.90 11.68
C ALA A 162 10.19 10.40 12.00
N MET A 163 9.17 9.60 11.70
CA MET A 163 7.80 9.83 12.18
C MET A 163 7.63 9.09 13.50
N LYS A 164 6.90 9.71 14.45
CA LYS A 164 6.61 9.10 15.75
C LYS A 164 5.17 8.61 15.87
N GLY A 165 4.26 9.19 15.09
CA GLY A 165 2.88 8.75 14.95
C GLY A 165 2.70 7.74 13.82
N TRP A 166 1.47 7.26 13.69
CA TRP A 166 0.94 6.40 12.63
C TRP A 166 -0.07 7.21 11.81
N VAL A 167 -0.71 6.65 10.78
CA VAL A 167 -1.76 7.37 10.02
C VAL A 167 -2.83 6.44 9.46
N HIS A 168 -4.00 6.99 9.13
CA HIS A 168 -5.03 6.36 8.30
C HIS A 168 -5.03 6.98 6.90
N PHE A 169 -5.04 6.16 5.84
CA PHE A 169 -5.46 6.54 4.47
C PHE A 169 -5.15 7.98 4.04
N SER A 170 -3.89 8.37 4.11
CA SER A 170 -3.49 9.78 4.01
C SER A 170 -2.97 10.19 2.63
N GLY A 171 -2.43 9.24 1.87
CA GLY A 171 -1.75 9.51 0.61
C GLY A 171 -0.49 10.37 0.79
N LEU A 172 0.22 10.61 -0.31
CA LEU A 172 1.44 11.42 -0.34
C LEU A 172 1.30 12.54 -1.36
N ALA A 173 1.86 13.71 -1.04
CA ALA A 173 2.04 14.79 -2.01
C ALA A 173 3.53 14.95 -2.34
N ILE A 174 3.85 15.29 -3.58
CA ILE A 174 5.22 15.46 -4.06
C ILE A 174 5.33 16.75 -4.83
N ASP A 175 6.29 17.59 -4.47
CA ASP A 175 6.68 18.77 -5.25
C ASP A 175 8.13 19.18 -4.95
N GLY A 176 8.84 19.71 -5.95
CA GLY A 176 10.15 20.32 -5.77
C GLY A 176 11.18 19.45 -5.03
N GLY A 177 11.21 18.15 -5.34
CA GLY A 177 12.10 17.18 -4.69
C GLY A 177 11.75 16.86 -3.23
N LYS A 178 10.56 17.26 -2.77
CA LYS A 178 10.03 16.99 -1.43
C LYS A 178 8.84 16.05 -1.49
N VAL A 179 8.75 15.20 -0.48
CA VAL A 179 7.60 14.31 -0.23
C VAL A 179 6.95 14.75 1.07
N PHE A 180 5.66 15.00 1.02
CA PHE A 180 4.85 15.42 2.14
C PHE A 180 3.97 14.26 2.60
N ALA A 181 4.01 13.98 3.89
CA ALA A 181 3.22 12.95 4.56
C ALA A 181 2.59 13.54 5.82
N VAL A 182 1.55 12.90 6.34
CA VAL A 182 0.93 13.28 7.61
C VAL A 182 0.89 12.12 8.60
N ASP A 183 0.70 12.42 9.88
CA ASP A 183 0.32 11.43 10.89
C ASP A 183 -1.14 11.63 11.34
N HIS A 184 -1.62 10.70 12.16
CA HIS A 184 -2.96 10.65 12.72
C HIS A 184 -3.31 11.90 13.53
N ASP A 185 -2.32 12.55 14.16
CA ASP A 185 -2.50 13.79 14.91
C ASP A 185 -2.45 15.03 14.00
N SER A 186 -2.52 14.83 12.68
CA SER A 186 -2.46 15.88 11.66
C SER A 186 -1.15 16.67 11.64
N ARG A 187 -0.03 16.06 12.05
CA ARG A 187 1.30 16.66 11.86
C ARG A 187 1.75 16.47 10.42
N LEU A 188 2.25 17.55 9.81
CA LEU A 188 2.83 17.52 8.47
C LEU A 188 4.33 17.24 8.53
N TYR A 189 4.77 16.25 7.75
CA TYR A 189 6.17 15.88 7.58
C TYR A 189 6.61 16.24 6.16
N CYS A 190 7.84 16.70 6.02
CA CYS A 190 8.46 17.02 4.74
C CYS A 190 9.80 16.30 4.64
N PHE A 191 9.88 15.32 3.73
CA PHE A 191 11.09 14.59 3.42
C PHE A 191 11.72 15.16 2.15
N GLY A 192 13.03 15.32 2.14
CA GLY A 192 13.79 15.78 0.99
C GLY A 192 15.21 15.22 1.02
N LEU A 193 15.92 15.37 -0.10
CA LEU A 193 17.33 15.04 -0.15
C LEU A 193 18.10 16.02 0.76
N LYS A 194 19.17 15.53 1.40
CA LYS A 194 20.14 16.43 2.02
C LYS A 194 20.74 17.28 0.92
N ASP A 195 20.76 18.59 1.11
CA ASP A 195 21.53 19.47 0.22
C ASP A 195 22.98 18.98 0.16
N LYS A 196 23.58 18.99 -1.03
CA LYS A 196 25.02 18.92 -1.10
C LYS A 196 25.53 20.18 -0.39
N GLN A 197 26.16 20.01 0.77
CA GLN A 197 26.93 21.09 1.37
C GLN A 197 27.85 21.67 0.29
N PRO A 198 27.90 23.01 0.12
CA PRO A 198 28.77 23.64 -0.87
C PRO A 198 30.25 23.30 -0.64
#